data_AF-A0A180GMA6-F1
#
_entry.id   AF-A0A180GMA6-F1
#
_cell.length_a   1.000
_cell.length_b   1.000
_cell.length_c   1.000
_cell.angle_alpha   90.00
_cell.angle_beta   90.00
_cell.angle_gamma   90.00
#
_symmetry.space_group_name_H-M   'P 1'
#
loop_
_entity.id
_entity.type
_entity.pdbx_description
1 polymer ?
#
loop_
_entity_poly.entity_id
_entity_poly.type
_entity_poly.pdbx_seq_one_letter_code
_entity_poly.pdbx_strand_id
1 'polypeptide(L)'
;MAFVTVPMRKWLPLEDSMMINFSLVSLVTFHATCLAFQYGLHEGAVLGPKCEHGEVEPSRGDNDTIVAAEDSVKAQSAGITSKNTSMKDDAESNVKNSPAKKSDLTRPSTGELVRFVLWLLFSPRGLEFQWAPHPSIVTFRKPISLTTFLLRETFGRVIVLHAYGTLCWALATCAFHHPQGFYGIIKDITGLSESSVIKFFAGYGTSFCIGACMWTALEIAAAGMNLFEFLLYTYGRRFLPVNWAPEESFNPRRYPPLFSNPWESKSMSEFWGRGWHALFRRDLTYCGALPAFKLSAMLGFGKQVQKLSGLMGAMFLSGLMHEYGWNVVWEKHFR
;
A
#
# COMPACT_ATOMS: atom_id res chain seq x y z
N MET A 1 -35.97 -20.75 -7.54
CA MET A 1 -35.16 -19.67 -6.92
C MET A 1 -36.03 -18.42 -6.86
N ALA A 2 -36.67 -18.17 -5.73
CA ALA A 2 -37.46 -16.97 -5.52
C ALA A 2 -36.53 -15.89 -4.94
N PHE A 3 -35.92 -15.09 -5.81
CA PHE A 3 -35.20 -13.90 -5.36
C PHE A 3 -36.24 -12.88 -4.90
N VAL A 4 -36.29 -12.63 -3.59
CA VAL A 4 -36.79 -11.43 -2.89
C VAL A 4 -38.08 -10.81 -3.45
N THR A 5 -39.21 -11.06 -2.80
CA THR A 5 -40.52 -10.43 -3.07
C THR A 5 -40.69 -9.04 -2.44
N VAL A 6 -39.62 -8.45 -1.91
CA VAL A 6 -39.65 -7.13 -1.26
C VAL A 6 -39.42 -6.05 -2.32
N PRO A 7 -40.21 -4.97 -2.37
CA PRO A 7 -39.96 -3.87 -3.29
C PRO A 7 -38.56 -3.30 -3.06
N MET A 8 -37.69 -3.47 -4.06
CA MET A 8 -36.34 -2.91 -4.03
C MET A 8 -36.42 -1.39 -3.86
N ARG A 9 -35.75 -0.87 -2.83
CA ARG A 9 -35.53 0.58 -2.70
C ARG A 9 -34.78 1.03 -3.95
N LYS A 10 -35.42 1.85 -4.79
CA LYS A 10 -34.80 2.38 -6.01
C LYS A 10 -33.57 3.17 -5.59
N TRP A 11 -32.41 2.78 -6.10
CA TRP A 11 -31.20 3.59 -6.04
C TRP A 11 -31.52 4.92 -6.73
N LEU A 12 -31.14 6.04 -6.10
CA LEU A 12 -31.26 7.37 -6.70
C LEU A 12 -30.52 7.42 -8.04
N PRO A 13 -30.84 8.38 -8.93
CA PRO A 13 -30.18 8.49 -10.23
C PRO A 13 -28.65 8.50 -10.09
N LEU A 14 -27.97 7.88 -11.06
CA LEU A 14 -26.50 7.80 -11.13
C LEU A 14 -25.83 9.19 -11.06
N GLU A 15 -26.57 10.21 -11.50
CA GLU A 15 -26.24 11.62 -11.56
C GLU A 15 -25.98 12.23 -10.17
N ASP A 16 -26.70 11.75 -9.15
CA ASP A 16 -26.55 12.19 -7.75
C ASP A 16 -25.48 11.37 -7.00
N SER A 17 -25.11 10.19 -7.52
CA SER A 17 -24.36 9.13 -6.82
C SER A 17 -23.00 8.81 -7.44
N MET A 18 -22.47 9.68 -8.32
CA MET A 18 -21.18 9.46 -8.99
C MET A 18 -20.00 9.70 -8.04
N MET A 19 -19.76 8.74 -7.14
CA MET A 19 -18.75 8.79 -6.06
C MET A 19 -17.37 8.29 -6.49
N ILE A 20 -17.27 7.66 -7.66
CA ILE A 20 -16.04 7.07 -8.21
C ILE A 20 -14.97 8.15 -8.44
N ASN A 21 -15.38 9.35 -8.87
CA ASN A 21 -14.46 10.48 -9.04
C ASN A 21 -13.83 10.92 -7.72
N PHE A 22 -14.56 10.88 -6.60
CA PHE A 22 -14.03 11.37 -5.34
C PHE A 22 -13.00 10.43 -4.74
N SER A 23 -13.23 9.11 -4.73
CA SER A 23 -12.24 8.16 -4.20
C SER A 23 -10.96 8.15 -5.04
N LEU A 24 -11.06 8.27 -6.37
CA LEU A 24 -9.90 8.37 -7.26
C LEU A 24 -9.15 9.69 -7.08
N VAL A 25 -9.87 10.82 -7.01
CA VAL A 25 -9.23 12.14 -6.85
C VAL A 25 -8.66 12.32 -5.45
N SER A 26 -9.39 11.95 -4.40
CA SER A 26 -8.95 12.15 -3.00
C SER A 26 -7.73 11.32 -2.64
N LEU A 27 -7.68 10.04 -3.00
CA LEU A 27 -6.53 9.18 -2.72
C LEU A 27 -5.30 9.61 -3.53
N VAL A 28 -5.46 9.96 -4.81
CA VAL A 28 -4.36 10.45 -5.65
C VAL A 28 -3.87 11.82 -5.16
N THR A 29 -4.77 12.72 -4.77
CA THR A 29 -4.42 14.06 -4.26
C THR A 29 -3.73 13.95 -2.90
N PHE A 30 -4.22 13.08 -2.00
CA PHE A 30 -3.57 12.77 -0.73
C PHE A 30 -2.15 12.26 -0.97
N HIS A 31 -1.99 11.24 -1.82
CA HIS A 31 -0.70 10.67 -2.17
C HIS A 31 0.24 11.72 -2.78
N ALA A 32 -0.23 12.50 -3.76
CA ALA A 32 0.55 13.54 -4.41
C ALA A 32 0.98 14.64 -3.41
N THR A 33 0.11 15.00 -2.47
CA THR A 33 0.43 15.98 -1.41
C THR A 33 1.51 15.42 -0.48
N CYS A 34 1.37 14.17 -0.03
CA CYS A 34 2.38 13.49 0.78
C CYS A 34 3.72 13.37 0.04
N LEU A 35 3.71 13.03 -1.25
CA LEU A 35 4.90 13.00 -2.09
C LEU A 35 5.54 14.39 -2.23
N ALA A 36 4.76 15.45 -2.39
CA ALA A 36 5.28 16.81 -2.46
C ALA A 36 6.00 17.21 -1.16
N PHE A 37 5.43 16.90 0.00
CA PHE A 37 6.09 17.09 1.30
C PHE A 37 7.36 16.27 1.43
N GLN A 38 7.30 14.99 1.03
CA GLN A 38 8.47 14.11 1.09
C GLN A 38 9.58 14.61 0.19
N TYR A 39 9.27 15.00 -1.04
CA TYR A 39 10.23 15.51 -2.01
C TYR A 39 10.85 16.83 -1.54
N GLY A 40 10.03 17.77 -1.05
CA GLY A 40 10.50 19.06 -0.54
C GLY A 40 11.41 18.94 0.70
N LEU A 41 11.36 17.81 1.40
CA LEU A 41 12.15 17.56 2.61
C LEU A 41 13.22 16.48 2.43
N HIS A 42 13.42 15.94 1.22
CA HIS A 42 14.36 14.85 0.96
C HIS A 42 15.71 15.35 0.42
N GLU A 43 16.79 15.02 1.12
CA GLU A 43 18.18 15.40 0.76
C GLU A 43 19.02 14.22 0.22
N GLY A 44 18.40 13.12 -0.24
CA GLY A 44 19.08 11.89 -0.68
C GLY A 44 19.00 11.59 -2.18
N ALA A 45 19.63 10.49 -2.61
CA ALA A 45 19.54 9.99 -3.99
C ALA A 45 18.13 9.47 -4.32
N VAL A 46 17.75 9.51 -5.59
CA VAL A 46 16.34 9.29 -5.97
C VAL A 46 16.04 7.87 -6.42
N LEU A 47 17.01 7.16 -7.00
CA LEU A 47 16.86 5.78 -7.49
C LEU A 47 17.19 4.76 -6.40
N GLY A 48 16.28 3.78 -6.25
CA GLY A 48 16.29 2.74 -5.22
C GLY A 48 17.47 1.77 -5.34
N PRO A 49 17.68 0.90 -4.33
CA PRO A 49 18.60 -0.23 -4.48
C PRO A 49 18.18 -1.07 -5.70
N LYS A 50 19.15 -1.41 -6.55
CA LYS A 50 18.90 -2.22 -7.75
C LYS A 50 18.41 -3.61 -7.33
N CYS A 51 17.42 -4.15 -8.05
CA CYS A 51 17.10 -5.57 -7.98
C CYS A 51 18.28 -6.34 -8.57
N GLU A 52 19.12 -6.95 -7.73
CA GLU A 52 20.19 -7.81 -8.23
C GLU A 52 19.60 -9.05 -8.91
N HIS A 53 20.14 -9.36 -10.09
CA HIS A 53 19.94 -10.63 -10.78
C HIS A 53 20.78 -11.70 -10.07
N GLY A 54 20.30 -12.22 -8.94
CA GLY A 54 21.03 -13.24 -8.19
C GLY A 54 20.34 -13.56 -6.87
N GLU A 55 20.47 -14.82 -6.46
CA GLU A 55 19.87 -15.43 -5.27
C GLU A 55 20.32 -14.73 -3.99
N VAL A 56 19.37 -14.24 -3.19
CA VAL A 56 19.61 -14.03 -1.76
C VAL A 56 18.35 -14.49 -1.02
N GLU A 57 18.41 -15.68 -0.45
CA GLU A 57 17.53 -16.03 0.66
C GLU A 57 17.86 -15.14 1.86
N PRO A 58 16.87 -14.54 2.55
CA PRO A 58 17.14 -13.96 3.85
C PRO A 58 17.22 -15.10 4.87
N SER A 59 18.39 -15.22 5.51
CA SER A 59 18.61 -16.06 6.68
C SER A 59 17.58 -15.75 7.77
N ARG A 60 16.93 -16.81 8.24
CA ARG A 60 15.90 -16.78 9.26
C ARG A 60 16.55 -16.64 10.64
N GLY A 61 16.68 -15.41 11.12
CA GLY A 61 17.07 -15.11 12.49
C GLY A 61 15.83 -14.79 13.33
N ASP A 62 15.45 -15.72 14.20
CA ASP A 62 14.40 -15.53 15.20
C ASP A 62 14.84 -14.46 16.21
N ASN A 63 14.23 -13.26 16.16
CA ASN A 63 14.01 -12.33 17.29
C ASN A 63 13.18 -11.10 16.85
N ASP A 64 12.02 -11.33 16.22
CA ASP A 64 11.18 -10.27 15.66
C ASP A 64 9.88 -10.06 16.46
N THR A 65 9.92 -9.22 17.48
CA THR A 65 8.67 -8.68 18.06
C THR A 65 8.67 -7.18 18.35
N ILE A 66 9.81 -6.48 18.29
CA ILE A 66 9.88 -5.06 18.70
C ILE A 66 10.68 -4.16 17.72
N VAL A 67 11.30 -4.74 16.69
CA VAL A 67 12.27 -4.06 15.83
C VAL A 67 11.64 -3.33 14.64
N ALA A 68 10.42 -3.70 14.21
CA ALA A 68 9.81 -3.17 12.97
C ALA A 68 9.61 -1.63 12.94
N ALA A 69 9.38 -1.02 14.10
CA ALA A 69 9.28 0.44 14.21
C ALA A 69 10.67 1.11 14.31
N GLU A 70 11.64 0.45 14.96
CA GLU A 70 13.01 0.96 15.06
C GLU A 70 13.72 0.95 13.71
N ASP A 71 13.56 -0.10 12.89
CA ASP A 71 14.19 -0.19 11.59
C ASP A 71 13.51 0.69 10.52
N SER A 72 12.18 0.84 10.58
CA SER A 72 11.48 1.76 9.67
C SER A 72 11.85 3.22 9.93
N VAL A 73 12.05 3.60 11.20
CA VAL A 73 12.47 4.96 11.59
C VAL A 73 13.98 5.15 11.40
N LYS A 74 14.84 4.17 11.72
CA LYS A 74 16.30 4.25 11.48
C LYS A 74 16.66 4.26 10.00
N ALA A 75 16.06 3.41 9.17
CA ALA A 75 16.36 3.36 7.74
C ALA A 75 15.92 4.65 7.01
N GLN A 76 14.93 5.37 7.53
CA GLN A 76 14.46 6.65 6.97
C GLN A 76 15.07 7.88 7.65
N SER A 77 15.58 7.75 8.88
CA SER A 77 16.30 8.81 9.61
C SER A 77 17.80 8.86 9.29
N ALA A 78 18.37 7.80 8.72
CA ALA A 78 19.80 7.78 8.34
C ALA A 78 20.17 8.79 7.24
N GLY A 79 19.18 9.38 6.56
CA GLY A 79 19.37 10.51 5.65
C GLY A 79 19.43 11.90 6.32
N ILE A 80 19.22 11.98 7.64
CA ILE A 80 19.14 13.26 8.38
C ILE A 80 19.94 13.17 9.67
N THR A 81 21.25 12.94 9.61
CA THR A 81 22.15 13.35 10.70
C THR A 81 23.58 13.54 10.18
N SER A 82 23.96 14.80 9.96
CA SER A 82 25.37 15.19 9.83
C SER A 82 26.06 15.00 11.19
N LYS A 83 27.17 14.26 11.20
CA LYS A 83 28.02 13.99 12.37
C LYS A 83 28.71 15.27 12.86
N ASN A 84 28.64 15.54 14.16
CA ASN A 84 29.65 16.33 14.88
C ASN A 84 30.15 15.55 16.12
N THR A 85 31.36 15.02 15.97
CA THR A 85 32.51 14.83 16.87
C THR A 85 32.37 14.72 18.40
N SER A 86 32.91 13.61 18.96
CA SER A 86 33.92 13.55 20.05
C SER A 86 34.26 12.06 20.36
N MET A 87 35.34 11.50 19.79
CA MET A 87 36.62 11.13 20.44
C MET A 87 36.56 10.15 21.64
N LYS A 88 36.98 8.89 21.42
CA LYS A 88 38.24 8.31 21.95
C LYS A 88 38.48 6.85 21.46
N ASP A 89 39.66 6.70 20.85
CA ASP A 89 40.60 5.58 20.66
C ASP A 89 40.22 4.14 21.10
N ASP A 90 40.38 3.17 20.19
CA ASP A 90 41.55 2.25 20.20
C ASP A 90 41.56 1.23 19.03
N ALA A 91 42.79 0.96 18.55
CA ALA A 91 43.31 -0.25 17.87
C ALA A 91 42.88 -0.62 16.43
N GLU A 92 43.69 -0.12 15.48
CA GLU A 92 44.35 -0.83 14.36
C GLU A 92 43.86 -2.24 13.93
N SER A 93 43.34 -2.35 12.71
CA SER A 93 43.79 -3.39 11.77
C SER A 93 43.56 -2.98 10.30
N ASN A 94 44.60 -3.21 9.50
CA ASN A 94 44.77 -2.86 8.09
C ASN A 94 43.68 -3.42 7.16
N VAL A 95 42.91 -2.55 6.50
CA VAL A 95 42.33 -2.83 5.18
C VAL A 95 42.59 -1.64 4.26
N LYS A 96 43.27 -1.91 3.15
CA LYS A 96 43.72 -0.94 2.13
C LYS A 96 42.59 -0.01 1.67
N ASN A 97 42.76 1.28 1.93
CA ASN A 97 41.95 2.37 1.37
C ASN A 97 42.09 2.42 -0.16
N SER A 98 41.02 2.07 -0.88
CA SER A 98 40.79 2.64 -2.23
C SER A 98 40.15 4.02 -2.05
N PRO A 99 40.59 5.07 -2.74
CA PRO A 99 40.05 6.40 -2.55
C PRO A 99 38.61 6.43 -3.05
N ALA A 100 37.68 6.67 -2.14
CA ALA A 100 36.29 6.97 -2.47
C ALA A 100 36.27 8.19 -3.42
N LYS A 101 35.90 7.96 -4.68
CA LYS A 101 35.56 9.03 -5.62
C LYS A 101 34.49 9.90 -4.98
N LYS A 102 34.82 11.16 -4.66
CA LYS A 102 33.82 12.22 -4.59
C LYS A 102 33.15 12.26 -5.96
N SER A 103 31.89 11.85 -6.05
CA SER A 103 31.11 12.03 -7.27
C SER A 103 30.88 13.53 -7.45
N ASP A 104 31.51 14.13 -8.47
CA ASP A 104 31.09 15.44 -8.95
C ASP A 104 29.59 15.38 -9.23
N LEU A 105 28.80 16.23 -8.56
CA LEU A 105 27.38 16.37 -8.85
C LEU A 105 27.25 17.14 -10.17
N THR A 106 27.42 16.44 -11.28
CA THR A 106 27.04 16.93 -12.60
C THR A 106 25.52 17.12 -12.66
N ARG A 107 25.07 18.31 -13.09
CA ARG A 107 23.65 18.60 -13.30
C ARG A 107 23.08 17.58 -14.31
N PRO A 108 21.94 16.93 -14.01
CA PRO A 108 21.36 15.95 -14.92
C PRO A 108 20.96 16.62 -16.24
N SER A 109 21.10 15.90 -17.34
CA SER A 109 20.63 16.34 -18.65
C SER A 109 19.10 16.51 -18.66
N THR A 110 18.58 17.34 -19.56
CA THR A 110 17.13 17.50 -19.74
C THR A 110 16.44 16.18 -20.05
N GLY A 111 17.10 15.28 -20.80
CA GLY A 111 16.58 13.95 -21.08
C GLY A 111 16.46 13.09 -19.83
N GLU A 112 17.48 13.07 -18.98
CA GLU A 112 17.44 12.36 -17.69
C GLU A 112 16.37 12.92 -16.76
N LEU A 113 16.18 14.23 -16.74
CA LEU A 113 15.13 14.88 -15.94
C LEU A 113 13.73 14.50 -16.46
N VAL A 114 13.51 14.54 -17.77
CA VAL A 114 12.24 14.15 -18.40
C VAL A 114 11.96 12.67 -18.14
N ARG A 115 12.95 11.80 -18.35
CA ARG A 115 12.88 10.37 -18.02
C ARG A 115 12.46 10.20 -16.57
N PHE A 116 13.17 10.85 -15.65
CA PHE A 116 12.91 10.78 -14.24
C PHE A 116 11.47 11.18 -13.87
N VAL A 117 10.99 12.32 -14.36
CA VAL A 117 9.63 12.81 -14.08
C VAL A 117 8.57 11.86 -14.66
N LEU A 118 8.76 11.40 -15.89
CA LEU A 118 7.82 10.48 -16.54
C LEU A 118 7.69 9.17 -15.75
N TRP A 119 8.80 8.51 -15.44
CA TRP A 119 8.76 7.22 -14.75
C TRP A 119 8.38 7.34 -13.28
N LEU A 120 8.63 8.49 -12.63
CA LEU A 120 8.11 8.76 -11.30
C LEU A 120 6.59 8.88 -11.32
N LEU A 121 6.04 9.64 -12.27
CA LEU A 121 4.59 9.86 -12.37
C LEU A 121 3.83 8.56 -12.68
N PHE A 122 4.44 7.68 -13.47
CA PHE A 122 3.82 6.47 -13.97
C PHE A 122 4.25 5.18 -13.24
N SER A 123 5.04 5.27 -12.17
CA SER A 123 5.34 4.14 -11.29
C SER A 123 4.52 4.25 -10.00
N PRO A 124 3.26 3.78 -9.98
CA PRO A 124 2.32 3.97 -8.87
C PRO A 124 2.77 3.38 -7.54
N ARG A 125 3.73 2.45 -7.53
CA ARG A 125 4.28 1.88 -6.30
C ARG A 125 5.65 2.43 -5.95
N GLY A 126 6.26 3.20 -6.84
CA GLY A 126 7.58 3.79 -6.66
C GLY A 126 8.69 2.78 -6.37
N LEU A 127 8.49 1.49 -6.70
CA LEU A 127 9.35 0.37 -6.26
C LEU A 127 10.75 0.38 -6.91
N GLU A 128 10.96 1.22 -7.93
CA GLU A 128 12.26 1.45 -8.56
C GLU A 128 13.06 2.59 -7.91
N PHE A 129 12.44 3.34 -7.00
CA PHE A 129 12.99 4.56 -6.43
C PHE A 129 13.32 4.41 -4.93
N GLN A 130 14.19 5.26 -4.37
CA GLN A 130 14.60 5.16 -2.94
C GLN A 130 13.44 5.34 -1.96
N TRP A 131 12.38 6.00 -2.41
CA TRP A 131 11.15 6.17 -1.65
C TRP A 131 10.23 4.94 -1.67
N ALA A 132 10.57 3.87 -2.37
CA ALA A 132 9.90 2.59 -2.19
C ALA A 132 9.92 2.17 -0.70
N PRO A 133 8.89 1.47 -0.20
CA PRO A 133 9.01 0.75 1.06
C PRO A 133 10.24 -0.16 1.05
N HIS A 134 11.03 -0.15 2.13
CA HIS A 134 12.27 -0.92 2.22
C HIS A 134 11.99 -2.42 1.95
N PRO A 135 12.91 -3.17 1.30
CA PRO A 135 12.71 -4.59 0.96
C PRO A 135 12.41 -5.50 2.15
N SER A 136 12.79 -5.13 3.38
CA SER A 136 12.40 -5.87 4.60
C SER A 136 10.89 -5.85 4.87
N ILE A 137 10.19 -4.86 4.32
CA ILE A 137 8.74 -4.66 4.46
C ILE A 137 8.03 -5.21 3.24
N VAL A 138 8.38 -4.70 2.05
CA VAL A 138 7.83 -5.16 0.76
C VAL A 138 8.92 -5.96 0.08
N THR A 139 8.93 -7.27 0.33
CA THR A 139 9.91 -8.15 -0.28
C THR A 139 9.68 -8.24 -1.78
N PHE A 140 10.76 -8.21 -2.55
CA PHE A 140 10.69 -8.49 -3.97
C PHE A 140 10.11 -9.88 -4.18
N ARG A 141 9.33 -10.03 -5.25
CA ARG A 141 8.76 -11.32 -5.60
C ARG A 141 9.89 -12.29 -5.96
N LYS A 142 9.68 -13.57 -5.63
CA LYS A 142 10.47 -14.67 -6.18
C LYS A 142 10.51 -14.59 -7.72
N PRO A 143 11.61 -14.98 -8.38
CA PRO A 143 11.70 -14.95 -9.84
C PRO A 143 10.53 -15.70 -10.49
N ILE A 144 9.85 -15.03 -11.43
CA ILE A 144 8.77 -15.61 -12.24
C ILE A 144 8.93 -15.15 -13.69
N SER A 145 8.44 -15.98 -14.62
CA SER A 145 8.40 -15.58 -16.03
C SER A 145 7.37 -14.47 -16.26
N LEU A 146 7.62 -13.63 -17.27
CA LEU A 146 6.69 -12.56 -17.66
C LEU A 146 5.33 -13.13 -18.08
N THR A 147 5.31 -14.24 -18.82
CA THR A 147 4.06 -14.91 -19.24
C THR A 147 3.25 -15.40 -18.04
N THR A 148 3.91 -16.00 -17.05
CA THR A 148 3.25 -16.43 -15.81
C THR A 148 2.70 -15.23 -15.03
N PHE A 149 3.46 -14.13 -14.95
CA PHE A 149 3.01 -12.90 -14.31
C PHE A 149 1.74 -12.34 -14.98
N LEU A 150 1.73 -12.23 -16.30
CA LEU A 150 0.60 -11.67 -17.03
C LEU A 150 -0.62 -12.61 -16.97
N LEU A 151 -0.48 -13.86 -17.40
CA LEU A 151 -1.63 -14.76 -17.54
C LEU A 151 -2.20 -15.22 -16.20
N ARG A 152 -1.33 -15.65 -15.26
CA ARG A 152 -1.79 -16.23 -13.99
C ARG A 152 -1.98 -15.16 -12.91
N GLU A 153 -0.93 -14.38 -12.66
CA GLU A 153 -0.90 -13.46 -11.51
C GLU A 153 -1.70 -12.18 -11.75
N THR A 154 -1.88 -11.79 -13.01
CA THR A 154 -2.65 -10.59 -13.38
C THR A 154 -4.04 -10.98 -13.88
N PHE A 155 -4.16 -11.56 -15.07
CA PHE A 155 -5.48 -11.86 -15.67
C PHE A 155 -6.26 -12.92 -14.90
N GLY A 156 -5.65 -14.09 -14.63
CA GLY A 156 -6.31 -15.18 -13.90
C GLY A 156 -6.76 -14.75 -12.51
N ARG A 157 -5.91 -14.03 -11.78
CA ARG A 157 -6.23 -13.45 -10.47
C ARG A 157 -7.39 -12.46 -10.56
N VAL A 158 -7.41 -11.56 -11.54
CA VAL A 158 -8.51 -10.60 -11.75
C VAL A 158 -9.84 -11.32 -11.97
N ILE A 159 -9.87 -12.38 -12.80
CA ILE A 159 -11.10 -13.14 -13.05
C ILE A 159 -11.64 -13.75 -11.75
N VAL A 160 -10.78 -14.42 -10.97
CA VAL A 160 -11.16 -15.06 -9.71
C VAL A 160 -11.65 -14.02 -8.70
N LEU A 161 -10.90 -12.94 -8.52
CA LEU A 161 -11.25 -11.89 -7.57
C LEU A 161 -12.51 -11.13 -7.98
N HIS A 162 -12.74 -10.93 -9.27
CA HIS A 162 -13.95 -10.29 -9.78
C HIS A 162 -15.18 -11.17 -9.55
N ALA A 163 -15.09 -12.48 -9.82
CA ALA A 163 -16.17 -13.41 -9.53
C ALA A 163 -16.49 -13.46 -8.02
N TYR A 164 -15.46 -13.55 -7.17
CA TYR A 164 -15.62 -13.55 -5.72
C TYR A 164 -16.20 -12.23 -5.20
N GLY A 165 -15.65 -11.09 -5.63
CA GLY A 165 -16.15 -9.76 -5.25
C GLY A 165 -17.59 -9.54 -5.69
N THR A 166 -17.97 -9.99 -6.90
CA THR A 166 -19.35 -9.93 -7.39
C THR A 166 -20.30 -10.76 -6.55
N LEU A 167 -19.89 -11.98 -6.15
CA LEU A 167 -20.68 -12.82 -5.24
C LEU A 167 -20.88 -12.15 -3.89
N CYS A 168 -19.82 -11.61 -3.28
CA CYS A 168 -19.90 -10.88 -2.02
C CYS A 168 -20.79 -9.63 -2.14
N TRP A 169 -20.71 -8.91 -3.25
CA TRP A 169 -21.57 -7.74 -3.50
C TRP A 169 -23.03 -8.14 -3.63
N ALA A 170 -23.33 -9.21 -4.37
CA ALA A 170 -24.68 -9.76 -4.47
C ALA A 170 -25.23 -10.14 -3.08
N LEU A 171 -24.44 -10.81 -2.24
CA LEU A 171 -24.85 -11.14 -0.87
C LEU A 171 -25.06 -9.89 0.01
N ALA A 172 -24.18 -8.90 -0.08
CA ALA A 172 -24.30 -7.65 0.66
C ALA A 172 -25.57 -6.88 0.26
N THR A 173 -25.86 -6.78 -1.04
CA THR A 173 -27.08 -6.12 -1.54
C THR A 173 -28.34 -6.83 -1.07
N CYS A 174 -28.40 -8.16 -1.14
CA CYS A 174 -29.48 -8.93 -0.54
C CYS A 174 -29.62 -8.63 0.96
N ALA A 175 -28.51 -8.50 1.69
CA ALA A 175 -28.53 -8.25 3.13
C ALA A 175 -29.04 -6.85 3.44
N PHE A 176 -28.68 -5.84 2.66
CA PHE A 176 -29.20 -4.48 2.81
C PHE A 176 -30.70 -4.38 2.56
N HIS A 177 -31.25 -5.21 1.68
CA HIS A 177 -32.68 -5.23 1.36
C HIS A 177 -33.51 -6.16 2.26
N HIS A 178 -32.88 -7.08 2.98
CA HIS A 178 -33.57 -8.00 3.86
C HIS A 178 -33.88 -7.33 5.22
N PRO A 179 -35.13 -7.39 5.74
CA PRO A 179 -35.51 -6.71 6.98
C PRO A 179 -34.73 -7.17 8.22
N GLN A 180 -34.21 -8.40 8.19
CA GLN A 180 -33.35 -8.97 9.22
C GLN A 180 -31.86 -9.01 8.84
N GLY A 181 -31.46 -8.27 7.79
CA GLY A 181 -30.09 -8.26 7.30
C GLY A 181 -29.61 -9.63 6.81
N PHE A 182 -28.30 -9.87 6.97
CA PHE A 182 -27.65 -11.13 6.60
C PHE A 182 -28.19 -12.34 7.35
N TYR A 183 -28.68 -12.16 8.58
CA TYR A 183 -29.30 -13.24 9.36
C TYR A 183 -30.53 -13.80 8.66
N GLY A 184 -31.36 -12.92 8.09
CA GLY A 184 -32.56 -13.36 7.39
C GLY A 184 -32.28 -14.14 6.12
N ILE A 185 -31.21 -13.81 5.39
CA ILE A 185 -30.73 -14.62 4.26
C ILE A 185 -30.39 -16.04 4.72
N ILE A 186 -29.65 -16.18 5.81
CA ILE A 186 -29.30 -17.49 6.37
C ILE A 186 -30.58 -18.25 6.75
N LYS A 187 -31.52 -17.59 7.42
CA LYS A 187 -32.80 -18.17 7.84
C LYS A 187 -33.61 -18.67 6.64
N ASP A 188 -33.71 -17.88 5.58
CA ASP A 188 -34.45 -18.21 4.36
C ASP A 188 -33.83 -19.40 3.60
N ILE A 189 -32.50 -19.51 3.59
CA ILE A 189 -31.78 -20.60 2.90
C ILE A 189 -31.80 -21.89 3.70
N THR A 190 -31.59 -21.80 5.02
CA THR A 190 -31.34 -22.98 5.87
C THR A 190 -32.56 -23.46 6.64
N GLY A 191 -33.58 -22.62 6.80
CA GLY A 191 -34.75 -22.92 7.63
C GLY A 191 -34.43 -23.07 9.13
N LEU A 192 -33.23 -22.65 9.57
CA LEU A 192 -32.80 -22.81 10.97
C LEU A 192 -33.67 -22.00 11.94
N SER A 193 -33.90 -22.58 13.12
CA SER A 193 -34.63 -21.93 14.20
C SER A 193 -33.88 -20.70 14.74
N GLU A 194 -34.61 -19.78 15.38
CA GLU A 194 -33.99 -18.56 15.88
C GLU A 194 -33.01 -18.86 17.01
N SER A 195 -31.75 -18.44 16.83
CA SER A 195 -30.68 -18.57 17.81
C SER A 195 -29.90 -17.26 17.91
N SER A 196 -29.67 -16.81 19.15
CA SER A 196 -28.87 -15.61 19.43
C SER A 196 -27.43 -15.75 18.91
N VAL A 197 -26.89 -16.97 18.87
CA VAL A 197 -25.55 -17.25 18.35
C VAL A 197 -25.49 -17.01 16.85
N ILE A 198 -26.49 -17.49 16.10
CA ILE A 198 -26.55 -17.28 14.64
C ILE A 198 -26.74 -15.79 14.33
N LYS A 199 -27.60 -15.09 15.09
CA LYS A 199 -27.77 -13.63 14.94
C LYS A 199 -26.45 -12.87 15.19
N PHE A 200 -25.68 -13.25 16.21
CA PHE A 200 -24.38 -12.65 16.49
C PHE A 200 -23.40 -12.80 15.32
N PHE A 201 -23.18 -14.03 14.84
CA PHE A 201 -22.26 -14.26 13.71
C PHE A 201 -22.76 -13.66 12.40
N ALA A 202 -24.07 -13.74 12.14
CA ALA A 202 -24.68 -13.13 10.96
C ALA A 202 -24.56 -11.60 10.96
N GLY A 203 -24.50 -10.97 12.14
CA GLY A 203 -24.23 -9.53 12.27
C GLY A 203 -22.92 -9.09 11.60
N TYR A 204 -21.94 -9.99 11.51
CA TYR A 204 -20.66 -9.73 10.81
C TYR A 204 -20.70 -10.07 9.32
N GLY A 205 -21.73 -10.77 8.84
CA GLY A 205 -21.80 -11.25 7.45
C GLY A 205 -21.81 -10.13 6.42
N THR A 206 -22.59 -9.07 6.67
CA THR A 206 -22.61 -7.88 5.79
C THR A 206 -21.25 -7.18 5.78
N SER A 207 -20.66 -6.95 6.96
CA SER A 207 -19.33 -6.32 7.09
C SER A 207 -18.24 -7.13 6.39
N PHE A 208 -18.28 -8.46 6.51
CA PHE A 208 -17.37 -9.35 5.80
C PHE A 208 -17.53 -9.21 4.28
N CYS A 209 -18.76 -9.22 3.77
CA CYS A 209 -19.01 -9.09 2.33
C CYS A 209 -18.52 -7.73 1.79
N ILE A 210 -18.79 -6.63 2.50
CA ILE A 210 -18.30 -5.30 2.13
C ILE A 210 -16.76 -5.27 2.15
N GLY A 211 -16.14 -5.78 3.22
CA GLY A 211 -14.69 -5.86 3.33
C GLY A 211 -14.05 -6.68 2.20
N ALA A 212 -14.65 -7.81 1.85
CA ALA A 212 -14.23 -8.64 0.72
C ALA A 212 -14.38 -7.90 -0.62
N CYS A 213 -15.46 -7.14 -0.83
CA CYS A 213 -15.63 -6.30 -2.02
C CYS A 213 -14.56 -5.22 -2.11
N MET A 214 -14.26 -4.53 -1.01
CA MET A 214 -13.21 -3.50 -0.98
C MET A 214 -11.83 -4.09 -1.26
N TRP A 215 -11.51 -5.23 -0.65
CA TRP A 215 -10.23 -5.89 -0.87
C TRP A 215 -10.08 -6.39 -2.32
N THR A 216 -11.08 -7.10 -2.85
CA THR A 216 -11.06 -7.55 -4.25
C THR A 216 -10.94 -6.37 -5.22
N ALA A 217 -11.62 -5.26 -4.97
CA ALA A 217 -11.50 -4.03 -5.77
C ALA A 217 -10.07 -3.46 -5.76
N LEU A 218 -9.42 -3.39 -4.59
CA LEU A 218 -8.04 -2.90 -4.48
C LEU A 218 -7.04 -3.80 -5.22
N GLU A 219 -7.19 -5.12 -5.12
CA GLU A 219 -6.34 -6.07 -5.84
C GLU A 219 -6.56 -6.02 -7.36
N ILE A 220 -7.80 -5.89 -7.83
CA ILE A 220 -8.11 -5.73 -9.26
C ILE A 220 -7.52 -4.41 -9.77
N ALA A 221 -7.66 -3.32 -9.01
CA ALA A 221 -7.06 -2.03 -9.36
C ALA A 221 -5.53 -2.15 -9.45
N ALA A 222 -4.88 -2.82 -8.50
CA ALA A 222 -3.43 -3.06 -8.54
C ALA A 222 -3.01 -3.90 -9.75
N ALA A 223 -3.77 -4.93 -10.10
CA ALA A 223 -3.54 -5.72 -11.31
C ALA A 223 -3.66 -4.87 -12.58
N GLY A 224 -4.67 -3.98 -12.63
CA GLY A 224 -4.84 -3.00 -13.70
C GLY A 224 -3.64 -2.06 -13.82
N MET A 225 -3.15 -1.54 -12.71
CA MET A 225 -1.95 -0.67 -12.68
C MET A 225 -0.68 -1.41 -13.12
N ASN A 226 -0.49 -2.66 -12.69
CA ASN A 226 0.64 -3.47 -13.15
C ASN A 226 0.60 -3.70 -14.67
N LEU A 227 -0.59 -3.94 -15.24
CA LEU A 227 -0.77 -4.09 -16.68
C LEU A 227 -0.50 -2.76 -17.40
N PHE A 228 -1.00 -1.65 -16.86
CA PHE A 228 -0.73 -0.33 -17.39
C PHE A 228 0.78 -0.02 -17.42
N GLU A 229 1.50 -0.27 -16.32
CA GLU A 229 2.95 -0.07 -16.26
C GLU A 229 3.70 -1.02 -17.21
N PHE A 230 3.27 -2.28 -17.33
CA PHE A 230 3.81 -3.19 -18.34
C PHE A 230 3.67 -2.64 -19.77
N LEU A 231 2.49 -2.12 -20.13
CA LEU A 231 2.26 -1.50 -21.43
C LEU A 231 3.09 -0.23 -21.61
N LEU A 232 3.22 0.60 -20.58
CA LEU A 232 4.06 1.79 -20.61
C LEU A 232 5.55 1.45 -20.81
N TYR A 233 6.09 0.46 -20.13
CA TYR A 233 7.48 0.02 -20.36
C TYR A 233 7.66 -0.53 -21.78
N THR A 234 6.70 -1.33 -22.25
CA THR A 234 6.77 -1.96 -23.57
C THR A 234 6.70 -0.93 -24.69
N TYR A 235 5.70 -0.04 -24.66
CA TYR A 235 5.51 0.98 -25.68
C TYR A 235 6.48 2.15 -25.51
N GLY A 236 6.81 2.54 -24.28
CA GLY A 236 7.79 3.57 -23.99
C GLY A 236 9.15 3.26 -24.58
N ARG A 237 9.64 2.01 -24.46
CA ARG A 237 10.88 1.58 -25.12
C ARG A 237 10.80 1.54 -26.63
N ARG A 238 9.60 1.38 -27.20
CA ARG A 238 9.40 1.29 -28.64
C ARG A 238 9.31 2.66 -29.31
N PHE A 239 8.71 3.64 -28.64
CA PHE A 239 8.33 4.92 -29.25
C PHE A 239 9.06 6.14 -28.67
N LEU A 240 9.60 6.07 -27.45
CA LEU A 240 10.30 7.21 -26.86
C LEU A 240 11.76 7.27 -27.33
N PRO A 241 12.35 8.48 -27.45
CA PRO A 241 13.79 8.64 -27.61
C PRO A 241 14.56 7.89 -26.51
N VAL A 242 15.75 7.38 -26.84
CA VAL A 242 16.60 6.60 -25.91
C VAL A 242 16.80 7.30 -24.57
N ASN A 243 16.92 8.63 -24.58
CA ASN A 243 17.15 9.44 -23.39
C ASN A 243 15.92 9.55 -22.47
N TRP A 244 14.72 9.20 -22.95
CA TRP A 244 13.44 9.28 -22.21
C TRP A 244 12.87 7.89 -21.88
N ALA A 245 13.22 6.90 -22.70
CA ALA A 245 12.82 5.51 -22.51
C ALA A 245 13.33 4.94 -21.17
N PRO A 246 12.66 3.93 -20.61
CA PRO A 246 13.14 3.27 -19.41
C PRO A 246 14.39 2.46 -19.77
N GLU A 247 15.38 2.48 -18.87
CA GLU A 247 16.68 1.85 -19.08
C GLU A 247 16.58 0.32 -19.10
N GLU A 248 15.77 -0.20 -18.18
CA GLU A 248 15.55 -1.64 -18.01
C GLU A 248 14.20 -2.07 -18.60
N SER A 249 14.10 -3.36 -18.93
CA SER A 249 12.81 -3.97 -19.26
C SER A 249 11.96 -4.11 -18.02
N PHE A 250 10.64 -4.17 -18.22
CA PHE A 250 9.71 -4.51 -17.16
C PHE A 250 10.16 -5.77 -16.41
N ASN A 251 10.33 -5.65 -15.09
CA ASN A 251 10.79 -6.74 -14.24
C ASN A 251 9.66 -7.17 -13.29
N PRO A 252 9.02 -8.34 -13.50
CA PRO A 252 7.94 -8.84 -12.66
C PRO A 252 8.30 -8.97 -11.16
N ARG A 253 9.60 -9.08 -10.81
CA ARG A 253 10.03 -9.18 -9.42
C ARG A 253 9.73 -7.94 -8.60
N ARG A 254 9.65 -6.78 -9.27
CA ARG A 254 9.31 -5.49 -8.65
C ARG A 254 7.81 -5.37 -8.34
N TYR A 255 6.99 -6.36 -8.70
CA TYR A 255 5.54 -6.32 -8.52
C TYR A 255 5.06 -7.46 -7.60
N PRO A 256 5.38 -7.41 -6.30
CA PRO A 256 4.81 -8.35 -5.33
C PRO A 256 3.29 -8.16 -5.23
N PRO A 257 2.53 -9.12 -4.68
CA PRO A 257 1.11 -8.93 -4.39
C PRO A 257 0.86 -7.63 -3.59
N LEU A 258 -0.32 -7.04 -3.74
CA LEU A 258 -0.65 -5.82 -3.00
C LEU A 258 -0.77 -6.10 -1.50
N PHE A 259 -1.36 -7.24 -1.14
CA PHE A 259 -1.49 -7.75 0.23
C PHE A 259 -0.58 -8.97 0.42
N SER A 260 0.17 -9.05 1.51
CA SER A 260 1.04 -10.19 1.80
C SER A 260 0.38 -11.14 2.80
N ASN A 261 -0.41 -12.11 2.30
CA ASN A 261 -1.10 -13.14 3.09
C ASN A 261 -1.57 -12.65 4.48
N PRO A 262 -2.46 -11.65 4.56
CA PRO A 262 -2.83 -11.02 5.82
C PRO A 262 -3.36 -12.01 6.88
N TRP A 263 -3.91 -13.13 6.43
CA TRP A 263 -4.44 -14.23 7.23
C TRP A 263 -3.41 -15.01 8.02
N GLU A 264 -2.16 -15.02 7.55
CA GLU A 264 -1.05 -15.72 8.18
C GLU A 264 -0.39 -14.88 9.27
N SER A 265 -0.83 -13.63 9.45
CA SER A 265 -0.29 -12.70 10.44
C SER A 265 -0.54 -13.22 11.86
N LYS A 266 0.52 -13.23 12.67
CA LYS A 266 0.49 -13.70 14.07
C LYS A 266 0.14 -12.60 15.06
N SER A 267 0.12 -11.35 14.62
CA SER A 267 -0.21 -10.20 15.45
C SER A 267 -0.91 -9.09 14.65
N MET A 268 -1.59 -8.20 15.37
CA MET A 268 -2.23 -7.01 14.78
C MET A 268 -1.21 -6.07 14.13
N SER A 269 0.00 -5.97 14.72
CA SER A 269 1.10 -5.19 14.17
C SER A 269 1.61 -5.79 12.85
N GLU A 270 1.72 -7.12 12.77
CA GLU A 270 2.10 -7.81 11.54
C GLU A 270 1.03 -7.69 10.47
N PHE A 271 -0.25 -7.81 10.86
CA PHE A 271 -1.39 -7.64 9.96
C PHE A 271 -1.39 -6.26 9.31
N TRP A 272 -1.36 -5.17 10.08
CA TRP A 272 -1.40 -3.81 9.50
C TRP A 272 -0.06 -3.34 8.95
N GLY A 273 1.04 -3.86 9.49
CA GLY A 273 2.38 -3.46 9.08
C GLY A 273 2.81 -4.13 7.78
N ARG A 274 2.76 -5.47 7.73
CA ARG A 274 3.28 -6.27 6.60
C ARG A 274 2.14 -6.83 5.77
N GLY A 275 1.15 -7.45 6.42
CA GLY A 275 0.09 -8.23 5.78
C GLY A 275 -0.86 -7.42 4.90
N TRP A 276 -1.27 -6.26 5.38
CA TRP A 276 -2.16 -5.32 4.72
C TRP A 276 -1.39 -4.44 3.74
N HIS A 277 -2.07 -3.91 2.73
CA HIS A 277 -1.41 -3.21 1.63
C HIS A 277 -0.42 -2.12 2.10
N ALA A 278 0.76 -2.07 1.47
CA ALA A 278 1.78 -1.06 1.80
C ALA A 278 1.65 0.25 1.00
N LEU A 279 0.55 0.43 0.24
CA LEU A 279 0.38 1.53 -0.72
C LEU A 279 0.61 2.92 -0.11
N PHE A 280 -0.04 3.21 1.02
CA PHE A 280 0.08 4.50 1.72
C PHE A 280 1.03 4.43 2.92
N ARG A 281 1.80 3.34 3.09
CA ARG A 281 2.60 3.15 4.31
C ARG A 281 3.62 4.27 4.48
N ARG A 282 4.29 4.65 3.40
CA ARG A 282 5.28 5.73 3.45
C ARG A 282 4.64 7.07 3.78
N ASP A 283 3.51 7.39 3.15
CA ASP A 283 2.74 8.60 3.43
C ASP A 283 2.34 8.68 4.90
N LEU A 284 1.75 7.60 5.43
CA LEU A 284 1.36 7.51 6.83
C LEU A 284 2.56 7.56 7.80
N THR A 285 3.70 7.00 7.40
CA THR A 285 4.92 7.03 8.23
C THR A 285 5.52 8.44 8.26
N TYR A 286 5.68 9.08 7.10
CA TYR A 286 6.30 10.40 6.99
C TYR A 286 5.41 11.53 7.48
N CYS A 287 4.12 11.50 7.15
CA CYS A 287 3.18 12.57 7.48
C CYS A 287 2.45 12.33 8.82
N GLY A 288 2.35 11.08 9.28
CA GLY A 288 1.68 10.73 10.53
C GLY A 288 2.64 10.30 11.64
N ALA A 289 3.38 9.22 11.43
CA ALA A 289 4.19 8.62 12.51
C ALA A 289 5.39 9.47 12.92
N LEU A 290 6.20 9.94 11.96
CA LEU A 290 7.43 10.67 12.24
C LEU A 290 7.18 12.01 12.96
N PRO A 291 6.17 12.82 12.57
CA PRO A 291 5.84 14.05 13.29
C PRO A 291 5.38 13.77 14.72
N ALA A 292 4.50 12.78 14.93
CA ALA A 292 4.03 12.41 16.27
C ALA A 292 5.16 11.88 17.17
N PHE A 293 6.04 11.05 16.60
CA PHE A 293 7.25 10.57 17.27
C PHE A 293 8.15 11.74 17.68
N LYS A 294 8.44 12.68 16.77
CA LYS A 294 9.28 13.85 17.07
C LYS A 294 8.65 14.77 18.12
N LEU A 295 7.34 15.00 18.05
CA LEU A 295 6.63 15.82 19.01
C LEU A 295 6.70 15.22 20.42
N SER A 296 6.43 13.92 20.56
CA SER A 296 6.55 13.24 21.85
C SER A 296 7.99 13.22 22.38
N ALA A 297 9.00 13.14 21.50
CA ALA A 297 10.40 13.26 21.89
C ALA A 297 10.75 14.68 22.38
N MET A 298 10.26 15.72 21.69
CA MET A 298 10.44 17.13 22.11
C MET A 298 9.81 17.41 23.48
N LEU A 299 8.69 16.75 23.79
CA LEU A 299 8.02 16.84 25.09
C LEU A 299 8.72 16.03 26.21
N GLY A 300 9.84 15.37 25.90
CA GLY A 300 10.63 14.63 26.89
C GLY A 300 10.06 13.28 27.29
N PHE A 301 9.10 12.72 26.54
CA PHE A 301 8.54 11.40 26.84
C PHE A 301 9.56 10.28 26.61
N GLY A 302 9.41 9.17 27.34
CA GLY A 302 10.27 7.98 27.18
C GLY A 302 10.06 7.26 25.84
N LYS A 303 11.05 6.46 25.42
CA LYS A 303 11.09 5.77 24.11
C LYS A 303 9.83 4.95 23.78
N GLN A 304 9.22 4.29 24.76
CA GLN A 304 8.01 3.49 24.53
C GLN A 304 6.80 4.37 24.18
N VAL A 305 6.65 5.50 24.86
CA VAL A 305 5.58 6.47 24.59
C VAL A 305 5.81 7.13 23.23
N GLN A 306 7.05 7.41 22.85
CA GLN A 306 7.36 7.92 21.51
C GLN A 306 6.97 6.93 20.41
N LYS A 307 7.29 5.64 20.58
CA LYS A 307 6.90 4.57 19.64
C LYS A 307 5.38 4.47 19.50
N LEU A 308 4.67 4.48 20.63
CA LEU A 308 3.21 4.45 20.65
C LEU A 308 2.62 5.70 19.97
N SER A 309 3.18 6.88 20.24
CA SER A 309 2.78 8.14 19.61
C SER A 309 2.95 8.11 18.10
N GLY A 310 4.06 7.56 17.60
CA GLY A 310 4.27 7.35 16.17
C GLY A 310 3.22 6.41 15.55
N LEU A 311 2.94 5.28 16.19
CA LEU A 311 1.88 4.36 15.74
C LEU A 311 0.51 5.07 15.71
N MET A 312 0.17 5.79 16.78
CA MET A 312 -1.09 6.53 16.86
C MET A 312 -1.18 7.62 15.78
N GLY A 313 -0.08 8.33 15.49
CA GLY A 313 -0.03 9.34 14.42
C GLY A 313 -0.33 8.75 13.04
N ALA A 314 0.26 7.61 12.71
CA ALA A 314 -0.03 6.91 11.45
C ALA A 314 -1.48 6.43 11.38
N MET A 315 -2.00 5.81 12.45
CA MET A 315 -3.38 5.30 12.48
C MET A 315 -4.41 6.43 12.45
N PHE A 316 -4.12 7.55 13.12
CA PHE A 316 -4.96 8.75 13.09
C PHE A 316 -5.06 9.35 11.69
N LEU A 317 -3.93 9.54 11.00
CA LEU A 317 -3.93 10.04 9.63
C LEU A 317 -4.64 9.09 8.66
N SER A 318 -4.45 7.78 8.84
CA SER A 318 -5.19 6.76 8.08
C SER A 318 -6.70 6.87 8.31
N GLY A 319 -7.13 7.00 9.58
CA GLY A 319 -8.53 7.20 9.95
C GLY A 319 -9.12 8.46 9.33
N LEU A 320 -8.38 9.59 9.34
CA LEU A 320 -8.82 10.82 8.69
C LEU A 320 -8.98 10.66 7.18
N MET A 321 -8.08 9.92 6.52
CA MET A 321 -8.19 9.61 5.09
C MET A 321 -9.47 8.80 4.80
N HIS A 322 -9.77 7.80 5.63
CA HIS A 322 -11.00 7.01 5.50
C HIS A 322 -12.26 7.85 5.78
N GLU A 323 -12.23 8.70 6.80
CA GLU A 323 -13.34 9.55 7.20
C GLU A 323 -13.60 10.68 6.19
N TYR A 324 -12.55 11.28 5.63
CA TYR A 324 -12.68 12.24 4.52
C TYR A 324 -13.27 11.56 3.29
N GLY A 325 -12.85 10.33 3.01
CA GLY A 325 -13.47 9.42 2.05
C GLY A 325 -14.98 9.24 2.29
N TRP A 326 -15.37 9.02 3.54
CA TRP A 326 -16.72 8.67 3.95
C TRP A 326 -17.67 9.88 4.10
N ASN A 327 -17.27 10.97 4.73
CA ASN A 327 -18.16 12.12 4.99
C ASN A 327 -18.53 12.88 3.72
N VAL A 328 -17.60 13.05 2.79
CA VAL A 328 -17.94 13.66 1.48
C VAL A 328 -18.87 12.74 0.67
N VAL A 329 -18.84 11.43 0.95
CA VAL A 329 -19.73 10.43 0.37
C VAL A 329 -21.13 10.45 1.03
N TRP A 330 -21.20 10.60 2.35
CA TRP A 330 -22.46 10.48 3.09
C TRP A 330 -23.27 11.79 3.12
N GLU A 331 -22.61 12.95 3.16
CA GLU A 331 -23.28 14.25 3.37
C GLU A 331 -24.14 14.69 2.16
N LYS A 332 -23.90 14.14 0.96
CA LYS A 332 -24.68 14.46 -0.25
C LYS A 332 -25.91 13.58 -0.48
N HIS A 333 -26.10 12.50 0.28
CA HIS A 333 -27.12 11.49 -0.04
C HIS A 333 -28.24 11.33 0.99
N PHE A 334 -28.11 11.93 2.18
CA PHE A 334 -29.05 11.73 3.29
C PHE A 334 -29.48 13.01 4.02
N ARG A 335 -29.41 14.19 3.37
CA ARG A 335 -30.17 15.37 3.80
C ARG A 335 -31.31 15.68 2.85
#